data_AF-A0A087SXU9-F1
#
_entry.id   AF-A0A087SXU9-F1
#
_cell.length_a   1.000
_cell.length_b   1.000
_cell.length_c   1.000
_cell.angle_alpha   90.00
_cell.angle_beta   90.00
_cell.angle_gamma   90.00
#
_symmetry.space_group_name_H-M   'P 1'
#
loop_
_entity.id
_entity.type
_entity.pdbx_description
1 polymer ?
#
loop_
_entity_poly.entity_id
_entity_poly.type
_entity_poly.pdbx_seq_one_letter_code
_entity_poly.pdbx_strand_id
1 'polypeptide(L)'
;MDAKKKMPVKKTGRKHFKNYAVLDGVSVTDMTKEQLEAHVYHLQQEIEKEKEERNCFQIERDRIQSLWEITKQQLEEKDTMLRLKDNEIDEAALSHLAEIKLYKQKMKHIMFECEQLVNEKIVEKMVEKLALEEAYKTQVDCLENDIKKLEGEILQLKTEHSDAISNQKLEQEKEKQALHQYYQKEIDLVKNEKVVEIKKIGLELDLQRRQAIEEIEKQKDCHMKQLIQTHENLTEKMKN
;
A
#
# COMPACT_ATOMS: atom_id res chain seq x y z
N MET A 1 47.79 58.26 -57.20
CA MET A 1 48.62 59.08 -56.30
C MET A 1 50.02 58.48 -56.38
N ASP A 2 50.82 58.98 -57.32
CA ASP A 2 51.91 59.95 -57.08
C ASP A 2 53.20 59.19 -56.73
N ALA A 3 54.35 59.36 -57.38
CA ALA A 3 54.76 60.30 -58.41
C ALA A 3 55.92 59.69 -59.21
N LYS A 4 55.92 59.94 -60.52
CA LYS A 4 57.05 59.77 -61.42
C LYS A 4 58.21 60.65 -60.95
N LYS A 5 59.38 60.07 -60.70
CA LYS A 5 60.64 60.83 -60.57
C LYS A 5 61.46 60.64 -61.84
N LYS A 6 61.24 61.52 -62.83
CA LYS A 6 62.13 61.71 -63.98
C LYS A 6 63.37 62.47 -63.51
N MET A 7 64.55 61.87 -63.70
CA MET A 7 65.83 62.57 -63.61
C MET A 7 66.35 62.96 -65.00
N PRO A 8 67.12 64.06 -65.12
CA PRO A 8 67.38 64.72 -66.39
C PRO A 8 68.48 64.03 -67.20
N VAL A 9 68.27 63.97 -68.51
CA VAL A 9 69.25 63.57 -69.52
C VAL A 9 70.26 64.71 -69.71
N LYS A 10 71.51 64.51 -69.28
CA LYS A 10 72.64 65.37 -69.67
C LYS A 10 73.39 64.70 -70.82
N LYS A 11 73.25 65.25 -72.04
CA LYS A 11 74.13 65.00 -73.18
C LYS A 11 75.43 65.78 -72.96
N THR A 12 76.55 65.07 -72.82
CA THR A 12 77.88 65.67 -72.87
C THR A 12 78.80 64.80 -73.72
N GLY A 13 79.19 65.35 -74.87
CA GLY A 13 80.49 65.18 -75.53
C GLY A 13 80.96 63.77 -75.86
N ARG A 14 80.89 63.40 -77.14
CA ARG A 14 81.87 62.50 -77.76
C ARG A 14 83.28 63.05 -77.52
N LYS A 15 84.04 62.43 -76.63
CA LYS A 15 85.50 62.45 -76.65
C LYS A 15 85.94 61.04 -77.03
N HIS A 16 86.72 60.94 -78.11
CA HIS A 16 87.40 59.71 -78.51
C HIS A 16 88.33 59.27 -77.38
N PHE A 17 87.86 58.33 -76.56
CA PHE A 17 88.71 57.61 -75.63
C PHE A 17 89.35 56.47 -76.43
N LYS A 18 90.56 56.69 -76.97
CA LYS A 18 91.43 55.57 -77.36
C LYS A 18 91.92 54.95 -76.04
N ASN A 19 91.07 54.10 -75.47
CA ASN A 19 91.50 53.11 -74.49
C ASN A 19 92.45 52.17 -75.23
N TYR A 20 93.76 52.35 -75.09
CA TYR A 20 94.64 51.19 -75.20
C TYR A 20 94.25 50.31 -74.01
N ALA A 21 93.60 49.19 -74.29
CA ALA A 21 93.18 48.25 -73.27
C ALA A 21 94.46 47.75 -72.58
N VAL A 22 94.74 48.24 -71.37
CA VAL A 22 95.80 47.69 -70.53
C VAL A 22 95.27 46.36 -70.02
N LEU A 23 95.90 45.27 -70.45
CA LEU A 23 95.60 43.91 -70.00
C LEU A 23 96.75 43.49 -69.08
N ASP A 24 96.42 43.26 -67.81
CA ASP A 24 97.33 42.87 -66.72
C ASP A 24 98.61 43.73 -66.59
N GLY A 25 98.46 45.06 -66.68
CA GLY A 25 99.56 46.02 -66.45
C GLY A 25 100.55 46.22 -67.61
N VAL A 26 100.35 45.58 -68.77
CA VAL A 26 101.20 45.74 -69.97
C VAL A 26 100.40 46.31 -71.15
N SER A 27 101.04 47.16 -71.97
CA SER A 27 100.44 47.73 -73.18
C SER A 27 100.33 46.66 -74.27
N VAL A 28 99.13 46.47 -74.83
CA VAL A 28 98.82 45.48 -75.89
C VAL A 28 99.69 45.62 -77.14
N THR A 29 100.36 46.77 -77.31
CA THR A 29 101.28 47.03 -78.42
C THR A 29 102.66 46.37 -78.28
N ASP A 30 103.05 45.93 -77.07
CA ASP A 30 104.40 45.41 -76.76
C ASP A 30 104.43 43.89 -76.53
N MET A 31 103.28 43.21 -76.64
CA MET A 31 103.12 41.77 -76.42
C MET A 31 103.32 40.97 -77.72
N THR A 32 104.07 39.87 -77.66
CA THR A 32 104.24 38.95 -78.81
C THR A 32 102.94 38.18 -79.08
N LYS A 33 102.75 37.71 -80.34
CA LYS A 33 101.54 37.01 -80.78
C LYS A 33 101.17 35.82 -79.86
N GLU A 34 102.17 35.04 -79.45
CA GLU A 34 101.98 33.89 -78.54
C GLU A 34 101.56 34.33 -77.12
N GLN A 35 102.07 35.45 -76.62
CA GLN A 35 101.68 36.00 -75.32
C GLN A 35 100.24 36.53 -75.33
N LEU A 36 99.80 37.13 -76.44
CA LEU A 36 98.41 37.55 -76.64
C LEU A 36 97.47 36.32 -76.75
N GLU A 37 97.87 35.27 -77.46
CA GLU A 37 97.10 34.02 -77.57
C GLU A 37 96.98 33.31 -76.21
N ALA A 38 98.05 33.25 -75.42
CA ALA A 38 98.02 32.72 -74.05
C ALA A 38 97.13 33.53 -73.11
N HIS A 39 97.14 34.87 -73.22
CA HIS A 39 96.26 35.73 -72.43
C HIS A 39 94.78 35.61 -72.86
N VAL A 40 94.51 35.44 -74.16
CA VAL A 40 93.15 35.14 -74.65
C VAL A 40 92.68 33.79 -74.12
N TYR A 41 93.55 32.78 -74.10
CA TYR A 41 93.23 31.47 -73.54
C TYR A 41 92.99 31.53 -72.01
N HIS A 42 93.80 32.27 -71.26
CA HIS A 42 93.61 32.49 -69.83
C HIS A 42 92.27 33.20 -69.54
N LEU A 43 91.96 34.27 -70.26
CA LEU A 43 90.67 34.97 -70.14
C LEU A 43 89.49 34.06 -70.50
N GLN A 44 89.64 33.18 -71.49
CA GLN A 44 88.60 32.20 -71.83
C GLN A 44 88.41 31.17 -70.70
N GLN A 45 89.49 30.70 -70.08
CA GLN A 45 89.43 29.82 -68.92
C GLN A 45 88.80 30.51 -67.71
N GLU A 46 89.15 31.78 -67.44
CA GLU A 46 88.54 32.57 -66.36
C GLU A 46 87.05 32.79 -66.60
N ILE A 47 86.65 33.11 -67.84
CA ILE A 47 85.24 33.23 -68.22
C ILE A 47 84.51 31.89 -68.04
N GLU A 48 85.11 30.76 -68.40
CA GLU A 48 84.47 29.46 -68.25
C GLU A 48 84.34 29.06 -66.77
N LYS A 49 85.39 29.32 -65.96
CA LYS A 49 85.36 29.12 -64.51
C LYS A 49 84.30 30.01 -63.84
N GLU A 50 84.20 31.28 -64.22
CA GLU A 50 83.18 32.19 -63.69
C GLU A 50 81.76 31.74 -64.08
N LYS A 51 81.57 31.17 -65.27
CA LYS A 51 80.28 30.55 -65.66
C LYS A 51 79.96 29.32 -64.82
N GLU A 52 80.93 28.45 -64.58
CA GLU A 52 80.78 27.26 -63.74
C GLU A 52 80.44 27.67 -62.30
N GLU A 53 81.15 28.64 -61.72
CA GLU A 53 80.89 29.19 -60.40
C GLU A 53 79.48 29.82 -60.32
N ARG A 54 79.08 30.62 -61.33
CA ARG A 54 77.72 31.17 -61.41
C ARG A 54 76.66 30.07 -61.47
N ASN A 55 76.90 29.00 -62.24
CA ASN A 55 75.99 27.86 -62.33
C ASN A 55 75.88 27.15 -60.97
N CYS A 56 77.00 26.88 -60.32
CA CYS A 56 77.04 26.30 -58.97
C CYS A 56 76.25 27.16 -57.97
N PHE A 57 76.48 28.47 -57.91
CA PHE A 57 75.74 29.36 -57.03
C PHE A 57 74.25 29.43 -57.36
N GLN A 58 73.87 29.29 -58.64
CA GLN A 58 72.48 29.25 -59.04
C GLN A 58 71.79 27.98 -58.54
N ILE A 59 72.42 26.82 -58.71
CA ILE A 59 71.91 25.54 -58.20
C ILE A 59 71.80 25.58 -56.67
N GLU A 60 72.81 26.12 -55.98
CA GLU A 60 72.79 26.26 -54.52
C GLU A 60 71.66 27.18 -54.05
N ARG A 61 71.48 28.34 -54.70
CA ARG A 61 70.38 29.26 -54.40
C ARG A 61 69.02 28.59 -54.62
N ASP A 62 68.84 27.90 -55.73
CA ASP A 62 67.57 27.25 -56.06
C ASP A 62 67.29 26.08 -55.09
N ARG A 63 68.34 25.37 -54.65
CA ARG A 63 68.25 24.36 -53.59
C ARG A 63 67.87 24.96 -52.24
N ILE A 64 68.48 26.07 -51.84
CA ILE A 64 68.14 26.79 -50.60
C ILE A 64 66.69 27.29 -50.67
N GLN A 65 66.27 27.83 -51.81
CA GLN A 65 64.91 28.31 -52.03
C GLN A 65 63.89 27.16 -51.91
N SER A 66 64.16 26.02 -52.55
CA SER A 66 63.29 24.84 -52.44
C SER A 66 63.22 24.30 -51.01
N LEU A 67 64.35 24.23 -50.30
CA LEU A 67 64.35 23.83 -48.89
C LEU A 67 63.56 24.81 -48.02
N TRP A 68 63.69 26.11 -48.27
CA TRP A 68 62.92 27.13 -47.55
C TRP A 68 61.42 27.01 -47.83
N GLU A 69 61.01 26.79 -49.08
CA GLU A 69 59.60 26.59 -49.44
C GLU A 69 59.03 25.33 -48.79
N ILE A 70 59.75 24.21 -48.85
CA ILE A 70 59.31 22.95 -48.23
C ILE A 70 59.18 23.10 -46.72
N THR A 71 60.19 23.67 -46.06
CA THR A 71 60.17 23.84 -44.59
C THR A 71 59.09 24.83 -44.14
N LYS A 72 58.84 25.89 -44.92
CA LYS A 72 57.73 26.80 -44.68
C LYS A 72 56.38 26.11 -44.82
N GLN A 73 56.17 25.33 -45.88
CA GLN A 73 54.93 24.57 -46.07
C GLN A 73 54.73 23.55 -44.94
N GLN A 74 55.79 22.82 -44.56
CA GLN A 74 55.73 21.88 -43.44
C GLN A 74 55.38 22.56 -42.12
N LEU A 75 55.89 23.78 -41.88
CA LEU A 75 55.53 24.55 -40.70
C LEU A 75 54.04 24.95 -40.73
N GLU A 76 53.54 25.46 -41.85
CA GLU A 76 52.12 25.82 -42.03
C GLU A 76 51.20 24.59 -41.87
N GLU A 77 51.59 23.43 -42.40
CA GLU A 77 50.88 22.15 -42.22
C GLU A 77 50.88 21.70 -40.74
N LYS A 78 52.00 21.89 -40.02
CA LYS A 78 52.08 21.54 -38.58
C LYS A 78 51.25 22.48 -37.73
N ASP A 79 51.26 23.78 -38.02
CA ASP A 79 50.44 24.77 -37.31
C ASP A 79 48.95 24.52 -37.53
N THR A 80 48.54 24.20 -38.76
CA THR A 80 47.14 23.84 -39.05
C THR A 80 46.73 22.53 -38.39
N MET A 81 47.59 21.50 -38.40
CA MET A 81 47.35 20.25 -37.66
C MET A 81 47.20 20.47 -36.16
N LEU A 82 48.04 21.31 -35.55
CA LEU A 82 47.94 21.64 -34.12
C LEU A 82 46.57 22.26 -33.80
N ARG A 83 46.14 23.26 -34.57
CA ARG A 83 44.83 23.88 -34.39
C ARG A 83 43.68 22.89 -34.57
N LEU A 84 43.77 21.98 -35.54
CA LEU A 84 42.77 20.93 -35.71
C LEU A 84 42.73 20.00 -34.50
N LYS A 85 43.88 19.61 -33.94
CA LYS A 85 43.94 18.79 -32.74
C LYS A 85 43.42 19.52 -31.50
N ASP A 86 43.72 20.80 -31.33
CA ASP A 86 43.15 21.61 -30.26
C ASP A 86 41.61 21.67 -30.36
N ASN A 87 41.09 21.89 -31.57
CA ASN A 87 39.64 21.86 -31.82
C ASN A 87 39.01 20.48 -31.54
N GLU A 88 39.67 19.39 -31.95
CA GLU A 88 39.22 18.01 -31.66
C GLU A 88 39.17 17.74 -30.14
N ILE A 89 40.16 18.23 -29.39
CA ILE A 89 40.20 18.11 -27.92
C ILE A 89 39.04 18.89 -27.30
N ASP A 90 38.81 20.12 -27.75
CA ASP A 90 37.72 20.96 -27.25
C ASP A 90 36.34 20.35 -27.58
N GLU A 91 36.14 19.84 -28.79
CA GLU A 91 34.91 19.17 -29.18
C GLU A 91 34.66 17.89 -28.35
N ALA A 92 35.70 17.08 -28.13
CA ALA A 92 35.62 15.89 -27.29
C ALA A 92 35.26 16.26 -25.83
N ALA A 93 35.85 17.33 -25.29
CA ALA A 93 35.54 17.81 -23.95
C ALA A 93 34.09 18.31 -23.83
N LEU A 94 33.60 19.04 -24.85
CA LEU A 94 32.21 19.50 -24.91
C LEU A 94 31.22 18.34 -25.02
N SER A 95 31.52 17.34 -25.87
CA SER A 95 30.70 16.13 -26.01
C SER A 95 30.61 15.37 -24.69
N HIS A 96 31.76 15.14 -24.05
CA HIS A 96 31.82 14.45 -22.76
C HIS A 96 31.04 15.22 -21.66
N LEU A 97 31.12 16.56 -21.64
CA LEU A 97 30.33 17.36 -20.71
C LEU A 97 28.82 17.25 -20.98
N ALA A 98 28.41 17.19 -22.26
CA ALA A 98 27.01 17.00 -22.64
C ALA A 98 26.50 15.61 -22.20
N GLU A 99 27.31 14.56 -22.37
CA GLU A 99 27.00 13.22 -21.91
C GLU A 99 26.84 13.16 -20.38
N ILE A 100 27.75 13.76 -19.62
CA ILE A 100 27.63 13.86 -18.16
C ILE A 100 26.31 14.51 -17.76
N LYS A 101 25.92 15.60 -18.44
CA LYS A 101 24.64 16.29 -18.17
C LYS A 101 23.45 15.39 -18.47
N LEU A 102 23.47 14.67 -19.60
CA LEU A 102 22.44 13.72 -19.97
C LEU A 102 22.32 12.59 -18.94
N TYR A 103 23.43 11.98 -18.55
CA TYR A 103 23.43 10.92 -17.53
C TYR A 103 22.94 11.43 -16.17
N LYS A 104 23.32 12.66 -15.78
CA LYS A 104 22.80 13.29 -14.57
C LYS A 104 21.29 13.49 -14.62
N GLN A 105 20.74 13.89 -15.77
CA GLN A 105 19.30 14.02 -15.96
C GLN A 105 18.60 12.66 -15.94
N LYS A 106 19.16 11.64 -16.61
CA LYS A 106 18.64 10.27 -16.57
C LYS A 106 18.61 9.72 -15.15
N MET A 107 19.67 9.92 -14.37
CA MET A 107 19.73 9.52 -12.97
C MET A 107 18.63 10.20 -12.15
N LYS A 108 18.47 11.53 -12.28
CA LYS A 108 17.40 12.27 -11.60
C LYS A 108 16.01 11.75 -11.97
N HIS A 109 15.78 11.44 -13.24
CA HIS A 109 14.51 10.90 -13.70
C HIS A 109 14.23 9.52 -13.10
N ILE A 110 15.19 8.60 -13.13
CA ILE A 110 15.06 7.27 -12.52
C ILE A 110 14.81 7.39 -11.02
N MET A 111 15.55 8.26 -10.31
CA MET A 111 15.32 8.47 -8.87
C MET A 111 13.90 8.96 -8.60
N PHE A 112 13.41 9.93 -9.39
CA PHE A 112 12.05 10.42 -9.28
C PHE A 112 11.02 9.32 -9.55
N GLU A 113 11.21 8.51 -10.59
CA GLU A 113 10.33 7.38 -10.89
C GLU A 113 10.33 6.35 -9.75
N CYS A 114 11.49 6.02 -9.19
CA CYS A 114 11.58 5.14 -8.03
C CYS A 114 10.85 5.72 -6.82
N GLU A 115 11.02 7.00 -6.52
CA GLU A 115 10.31 7.67 -5.43
C GLU A 115 8.79 7.67 -5.65
N GLN A 116 8.33 7.94 -6.88
CA GLN A 116 6.90 7.88 -7.22
C GLN A 116 6.35 6.46 -7.05
N LEU A 117 7.05 5.45 -7.57
CA LEU A 117 6.63 4.04 -7.42
C LEU A 117 6.56 3.61 -5.95
N VAL A 118 7.52 4.04 -5.12
CA VAL A 118 7.49 3.77 -3.68
C VAL A 118 6.28 4.45 -3.03
N ASN A 119 6.03 5.73 -3.35
CA ASN A 119 4.89 6.46 -2.82
C ASN A 119 3.55 5.82 -3.24
N GLU A 120 3.41 5.44 -4.51
CA GLU A 120 2.23 4.73 -5.02
C GLU A 120 2.01 3.42 -4.27
N LYS A 121 3.07 2.64 -4.03
CA LYS A 121 3.00 1.39 -3.26
C LYS A 121 2.62 1.61 -1.81
N ILE A 122 3.11 2.67 -1.18
CA ILE A 122 2.72 3.05 0.19
C ILE A 122 1.23 3.38 0.24
N VAL A 123 0.74 4.18 -0.71
CA VAL A 123 -0.69 4.54 -0.80
C VAL A 123 -1.55 3.31 -1.05
N GLU A 124 -1.17 2.44 -1.99
CA GLU A 124 -1.87 1.17 -2.28
C GLU A 124 -1.99 0.31 -1.01
N LYS A 125 -0.89 0.13 -0.29
CA LYS A 125 -0.87 -0.65 0.96
C LYS A 125 -1.67 -0.01 2.08
N MET A 126 -1.68 1.32 2.17
CA MET A 126 -2.49 2.04 3.14
C MET A 126 -3.99 1.87 2.86
N VAL A 127 -4.41 1.95 1.60
CA VAL A 127 -5.80 1.71 1.18
C VAL A 127 -6.21 0.27 1.46
N GLU A 128 -5.36 -0.70 1.10
CA GLU A 128 -5.60 -2.13 1.39
C GLU A 128 -5.77 -2.38 2.90
N LYS A 129 -4.89 -1.78 3.73
CA LYS A 129 -4.99 -1.87 5.17
C LYS A 129 -6.29 -1.29 5.70
N LEU A 130 -6.69 -0.09 5.25
CA LEU A 130 -7.93 0.55 5.68
C LEU A 130 -9.15 -0.29 5.30
N ALA A 131 -9.19 -0.84 4.09
CA ALA A 131 -10.26 -1.73 3.65
C ALA A 131 -10.36 -3.00 4.52
N LEU A 132 -9.21 -3.57 4.91
CA LEU A 132 -9.17 -4.72 5.80
C LEU A 132 -9.65 -4.37 7.22
N GLU A 133 -9.25 -3.22 7.76
CA GLU A 133 -9.69 -2.72 9.07
C GLU A 133 -11.20 -2.47 9.09
N GLU A 134 -11.77 -1.88 8.03
CA GLU A 134 -13.22 -1.68 7.88
C GLU A 134 -13.98 -3.01 7.77
N ALA A 135 -13.46 -3.97 7.00
CA ALA A 135 -14.06 -5.29 6.89
C ALA A 135 -14.05 -6.03 8.23
N TYR A 136 -12.93 -5.98 8.96
CA TYR A 136 -12.81 -6.57 10.29
C TYR A 136 -13.77 -5.92 11.29
N LYS A 137 -13.85 -4.58 11.29
CA LYS A 137 -14.79 -3.85 12.14
C LYS A 137 -16.23 -4.24 11.86
N THR A 138 -16.61 -4.32 10.58
CA THR A 138 -17.95 -4.77 10.17
C THR A 138 -18.24 -6.19 10.66
N GLN A 139 -17.27 -7.09 10.56
CA GLN A 139 -17.41 -8.46 11.07
C GLN A 139 -17.61 -8.49 12.59
N VAL A 140 -16.84 -7.70 13.34
CA VAL A 140 -17.01 -7.57 14.80
C VAL A 140 -18.40 -7.03 15.14
N ASP A 141 -18.84 -5.97 14.47
CA ASP A 141 -20.17 -5.38 14.68
C ASP A 141 -21.29 -6.41 14.41
N CYS A 142 -21.16 -7.23 13.35
CA CYS A 142 -22.10 -8.32 13.07
C CYS A 142 -22.13 -9.36 14.20
N LEU A 143 -20.96 -9.82 14.66
CA LEU A 143 -20.87 -10.80 15.74
C LEU A 143 -21.42 -10.26 17.07
N GLU A 144 -21.17 -8.99 17.39
CA GLU A 144 -21.75 -8.36 18.58
C GLU A 144 -23.28 -8.28 18.52
N ASN A 145 -23.83 -8.00 17.34
CA ASN A 145 -25.28 -7.99 17.14
C ASN A 145 -25.88 -9.40 17.27
N ASP A 146 -25.20 -10.42 16.74
CA ASP A 146 -25.61 -11.82 16.89
C ASP A 146 -25.58 -12.26 18.35
N ILE A 147 -24.54 -11.88 19.11
CA ILE A 147 -24.46 -12.15 20.56
C ILE A 147 -25.65 -11.51 21.27
N LYS A 148 -25.93 -10.21 21.05
CA LYS A 148 -27.07 -9.52 21.67
C LYS A 148 -28.41 -10.17 21.32
N LYS A 149 -28.56 -10.63 20.08
CA LYS A 149 -29.76 -11.34 19.62
C LYS A 149 -29.93 -12.66 20.37
N LEU A 150 -28.87 -13.46 20.45
CA LEU A 150 -28.88 -14.74 21.18
C LEU A 150 -29.13 -14.54 22.68
N GLU A 151 -28.57 -13.51 23.31
CA GLU A 151 -28.85 -13.16 24.70
C GLU A 151 -30.33 -12.83 24.90
N GLY A 152 -30.93 -12.09 23.97
CA GLY A 152 -32.37 -11.80 23.95
C GLY A 152 -33.23 -13.05 23.83
N GLU A 153 -32.88 -13.97 22.91
CA GLU A 153 -33.57 -15.26 22.73
C GLU A 153 -33.47 -16.13 23.98
N ILE A 154 -32.30 -16.19 24.63
CA ILE A 154 -32.11 -16.92 25.89
C ILE A 154 -32.99 -16.32 27.00
N LEU A 155 -33.07 -14.99 27.09
CA LEU A 155 -33.91 -14.34 28.10
C LEU A 155 -35.40 -14.61 27.86
N GLN A 156 -35.85 -14.54 26.61
CA GLN A 156 -37.24 -14.87 26.23
C GLN A 156 -37.58 -16.31 26.61
N LEU A 157 -36.74 -17.28 26.22
CA LEU A 157 -36.94 -18.69 26.57
C LEU A 157 -36.99 -18.92 28.09
N LYS A 158 -36.15 -18.22 28.87
CA LYS A 158 -36.19 -18.30 30.34
C LYS A 158 -37.52 -17.80 30.91
N THR A 159 -38.02 -16.67 30.39
CA THR A 159 -39.33 -16.11 30.80
C THR A 159 -40.46 -17.05 30.42
N GLU A 160 -40.50 -17.52 29.18
CA GLU A 160 -41.51 -18.47 28.69
C GLU A 160 -41.54 -19.76 29.52
N HIS A 161 -40.37 -20.30 29.87
CA HIS A 161 -40.27 -21.49 30.70
C HIS A 161 -40.73 -21.22 32.14
N SER A 162 -40.39 -20.06 32.71
CA SER A 162 -40.87 -19.63 34.02
C SER A 162 -42.40 -19.50 34.04
N ASP A 163 -42.99 -18.89 33.02
CA ASP A 163 -44.43 -18.73 32.87
C ASP A 163 -45.12 -20.08 32.66
N ALA A 164 -44.54 -20.99 31.87
CA ALA A 164 -45.05 -22.34 31.70
C ALA A 164 -45.09 -23.12 33.03
N ILE A 165 -44.03 -23.03 33.84
CA ILE A 165 -44.00 -23.65 35.18
C ILE A 165 -45.07 -23.04 36.08
N SER A 166 -45.20 -21.71 36.09
CA SER A 166 -46.19 -21.01 36.90
C SER A 166 -47.63 -21.43 36.54
N ASN A 167 -47.93 -21.47 35.23
CA ASN A 167 -49.21 -21.90 34.70
C ASN A 167 -49.50 -23.37 35.05
N GLN A 168 -48.51 -24.26 34.92
CA GLN A 168 -48.66 -25.67 35.28
C GLN A 168 -48.94 -25.83 36.78
N LYS A 169 -48.23 -25.09 37.65
CA LYS A 169 -48.48 -25.10 39.10
C LYS A 169 -49.88 -24.61 39.45
N LEU A 170 -50.32 -23.52 38.81
CA LEU A 170 -51.66 -22.97 39.01
C LEU A 170 -52.73 -23.98 38.61
N GLU A 171 -52.55 -24.67 37.48
CA GLU A 171 -53.52 -25.67 37.01
C GLU A 171 -53.58 -26.88 37.94
N GLN A 172 -52.41 -27.39 38.38
CA GLN A 172 -52.35 -28.45 39.40
C GLN A 172 -53.04 -28.05 40.71
N GLU A 173 -52.93 -26.80 41.13
CA GLU A 173 -53.58 -26.31 42.35
C GLU A 173 -55.10 -26.25 42.19
N LYS A 174 -55.60 -25.81 41.02
CA LYS A 174 -57.04 -25.86 40.70
C LYS A 174 -57.56 -27.30 40.69
N GLU A 175 -56.84 -28.24 40.08
CA GLU A 175 -57.22 -29.65 40.06
C GLU A 175 -57.30 -30.24 41.48
N LYS A 176 -56.28 -29.97 42.31
CA LYS A 176 -56.27 -30.37 43.73
C LYS A 176 -57.45 -29.76 44.49
N GLN A 177 -57.73 -28.49 44.28
CA GLN A 177 -58.84 -27.80 44.94
C GLN A 177 -60.19 -28.39 44.51
N ALA A 178 -60.37 -28.67 43.22
CA ALA A 178 -61.58 -29.33 42.71
C ALA A 178 -61.76 -30.73 43.31
N LEU A 179 -60.69 -31.52 43.39
CA LEU A 179 -60.71 -32.84 44.01
C LEU A 179 -61.00 -32.77 45.52
N HIS A 180 -60.42 -31.78 46.21
CA HIS A 180 -60.70 -31.55 47.63
C HIS A 180 -62.17 -31.18 47.85
N GLN A 181 -62.73 -30.29 47.03
CA GLN A 181 -64.16 -29.93 47.09
C GLN A 181 -65.07 -31.13 46.80
N TYR A 182 -64.68 -32.00 45.85
CA TYR A 182 -65.41 -33.22 45.56
C TYR A 182 -65.46 -34.16 46.77
N TYR A 183 -64.30 -34.48 47.37
CA TYR A 183 -64.26 -35.34 48.54
C TYR A 183 -64.91 -34.72 49.78
N GLN A 184 -64.83 -33.39 49.94
CA GLN A 184 -65.51 -32.71 51.03
C GLN A 184 -67.03 -32.89 50.95
N LYS A 185 -67.61 -32.75 49.75
CA LYS A 185 -69.04 -33.01 49.51
C LYS A 185 -69.40 -34.47 49.82
N GLU A 186 -68.57 -35.42 49.39
CA GLU A 186 -68.80 -36.85 49.66
C GLU A 186 -68.77 -37.16 51.15
N ILE A 187 -67.80 -36.61 51.89
CA ILE A 187 -67.70 -36.74 53.35
C ILE A 187 -68.95 -36.16 54.02
N ASP A 188 -69.41 -34.98 53.60
CA ASP A 188 -70.59 -34.33 54.16
C ASP A 188 -71.87 -35.14 53.88
N LEU A 189 -71.99 -35.75 52.69
CA LEU A 189 -73.09 -36.66 52.36
C LEU A 189 -73.11 -37.87 53.28
N VAL A 190 -72.00 -38.61 53.36
CA VAL A 190 -71.89 -39.81 54.23
C VAL A 190 -72.13 -39.44 55.70
N LYS A 191 -71.58 -38.31 56.16
CA LYS A 191 -71.79 -37.83 57.53
C LYS A 191 -73.27 -37.54 57.80
N ASN A 192 -73.96 -36.89 56.87
CA ASN A 192 -75.40 -36.61 57.00
C ASN A 192 -76.21 -37.90 57.02
N GLU A 193 -75.91 -38.87 56.16
CA GLU A 193 -76.53 -40.20 56.17
C GLU A 193 -76.36 -40.89 57.53
N LYS A 194 -75.14 -40.90 58.07
CA LYS A 194 -74.86 -41.48 59.40
C LYS A 194 -75.57 -40.74 60.54
N VAL A 195 -75.68 -39.42 60.48
CA VAL A 195 -76.45 -38.64 61.46
C VAL A 195 -77.94 -39.00 61.41
N VAL A 196 -78.51 -39.18 60.22
CA VAL A 196 -79.91 -39.62 60.06
C VAL A 196 -80.10 -41.04 60.60
N GLU A 197 -79.17 -41.94 60.31
CA GLU A 197 -79.18 -43.33 60.80
C GLU A 197 -79.15 -43.38 62.34
N ILE A 198 -78.27 -42.61 62.98
CA ILE A 198 -78.20 -42.50 64.44
C ILE A 198 -79.51 -41.97 65.03
N LYS A 199 -80.12 -40.94 64.43
CA LYS A 199 -81.42 -40.41 64.88
C LYS A 199 -82.53 -41.46 64.78
N LYS A 200 -82.55 -42.24 63.69
CA LYS A 200 -83.53 -43.31 63.49
C LYS A 200 -83.39 -44.38 64.57
N ILE A 201 -82.18 -44.85 64.84
CA ILE A 201 -81.90 -45.81 65.92
C ILE A 201 -82.33 -45.24 67.28
N GLY A 202 -82.06 -43.96 67.54
CA GLY A 202 -82.51 -43.29 68.76
C GLY A 202 -84.04 -43.30 68.92
N LEU A 203 -84.79 -42.98 67.86
CA LEU A 203 -86.25 -43.02 67.87
C LEU A 203 -86.81 -44.44 68.07
N GLU A 204 -86.19 -45.44 67.46
CA GLU A 204 -86.56 -46.86 67.63
C GLU A 204 -86.34 -47.32 69.08
N LEU A 205 -85.20 -46.98 69.69
CA LEU A 205 -84.91 -47.27 71.10
C LEU A 205 -85.89 -46.55 72.04
N ASP A 206 -86.24 -45.30 71.77
CA ASP A 206 -87.24 -44.56 72.55
C ASP A 206 -88.65 -45.15 72.41
N LEU A 207 -89.01 -45.66 71.23
CA LEU A 207 -90.26 -46.37 71.02
C LEU A 207 -90.29 -47.68 71.81
N GLN A 208 -89.22 -48.49 71.73
CA GLN A 208 -89.08 -49.72 72.52
C GLN A 208 -89.16 -49.44 74.03
N ARG A 209 -88.50 -48.37 74.50
CA ARG A 209 -88.57 -47.94 75.90
C ARG A 209 -90.00 -47.57 76.30
N ARG A 210 -90.73 -46.82 75.47
CA ARG A 210 -92.14 -46.47 75.73
C ARG A 210 -93.05 -47.70 75.76
N GLN A 211 -92.90 -48.62 74.81
CA GLN A 211 -93.63 -49.88 74.79
C GLN A 211 -93.37 -50.72 76.03
N ALA A 212 -92.11 -50.83 76.48
CA ALA A 212 -91.75 -51.53 77.71
C ALA A 212 -92.37 -50.87 78.96
N ILE A 213 -92.42 -49.53 79.02
CA ILE A 213 -93.10 -48.80 80.11
C ILE A 213 -94.61 -49.07 80.08
N GLU A 214 -95.26 -48.97 78.92
CA GLU A 214 -96.69 -49.25 78.75
C GLU A 214 -97.04 -50.69 79.14
N GLU A 215 -96.17 -51.66 78.80
CA GLU A 215 -96.38 -53.06 79.18
C GLU A 215 -96.28 -53.27 80.69
N ILE A 216 -95.29 -52.63 81.35
CA ILE A 216 -95.18 -52.62 82.82
C ILE A 216 -96.41 -51.93 83.45
N GLU A 217 -96.88 -50.82 82.90
CA GLU A 217 -98.07 -50.12 83.37
C GLU A 217 -99.33 -51.00 83.23
N LYS A 218 -99.53 -51.66 82.08
CA LYS A 218 -100.63 -52.62 81.88
C LYS A 218 -100.57 -53.80 82.86
N GLN A 219 -99.37 -54.32 83.12
CA GLN A 219 -99.17 -55.37 84.12
C GLN A 219 -99.53 -54.87 85.54
N LYS A 220 -99.10 -53.66 85.90
CA LYS A 220 -99.46 -53.01 87.17
C LYS A 220 -100.97 -52.77 87.28
N ASP A 221 -101.61 -52.30 86.22
CA ASP A 221 -103.07 -52.07 86.19
C ASP A 221 -103.85 -53.38 86.28
N CYS A 222 -103.39 -54.43 85.61
CA CYS A 222 -103.97 -55.76 85.73
C CYS A 222 -103.83 -56.28 87.17
N HIS A 223 -102.64 -56.13 87.76
CA HIS A 223 -102.41 -56.49 89.16
C HIS A 223 -103.28 -55.66 90.12
N MET A 224 -103.43 -54.35 89.87
CA MET A 224 -104.32 -53.47 90.64
C MET A 224 -105.78 -53.94 90.54
N LYS A 225 -106.26 -54.28 89.34
CA LYS A 225 -107.61 -54.84 89.13
C LYS A 225 -107.79 -56.16 89.87
N GLN A 226 -106.79 -57.06 89.83
CA GLN A 226 -106.82 -58.32 90.59
C GLN A 226 -106.82 -58.07 92.10
N LEU A 227 -106.08 -57.06 92.58
CA LEU A 227 -106.05 -56.67 93.98
C LEU A 227 -107.40 -56.07 94.42
N ILE A 228 -108.01 -55.21 93.60
CA ILE A 228 -109.37 -54.69 93.82
C ILE A 228 -110.36 -55.86 93.88
N GLN A 229 -110.33 -56.77 92.92
CA GLN A 229 -111.25 -57.91 92.88
C GLN A 229 -111.05 -58.88 94.06
N THR A 230 -109.82 -59.09 94.53
CA THR A 230 -109.58 -59.87 95.76
C THR A 230 -110.05 -59.12 97.01
N HIS A 231 -109.89 -57.79 97.09
CA HIS A 231 -110.46 -56.98 98.17
C HIS A 231 -112.00 -56.93 98.14
N GLU A 232 -112.62 -56.86 96.95
CA GLU A 232 -114.07 -56.97 96.76
C GLU A 232 -114.56 -58.36 97.22
N ASN A 233 -113.91 -59.43 96.77
CA ASN A 233 -114.23 -60.79 97.23
C ASN A 233 -114.01 -60.99 98.75
N LEU A 234 -112.99 -60.35 99.34
CA LEU A 234 -112.74 -60.40 100.79
C LEU A 234 -113.79 -59.58 101.57
N THR A 235 -114.20 -58.42 101.07
CA THR A 235 -115.27 -57.62 101.68
C THR A 235 -116.65 -58.27 101.52
N GLU A 236 -116.88 -58.99 100.42
CA GLU A 236 -118.07 -59.81 100.20
C GLU A 236 -118.07 -61.05 101.12
N LYS A 237 -116.90 -61.66 101.35
CA LYS A 237 -116.71 -62.72 102.37
C LYS A 237 -116.79 -62.23 103.83
N MET A 238 -116.58 -60.95 104.11
CA MET A 238 -116.80 -60.36 105.44
C MET A 238 -118.25 -59.87 105.65
N LYS A 239 -119.09 -59.91 104.61
CA LYS A 239 -120.53 -59.59 104.67
C LYS A 239 -121.42 -60.83 104.83
N ASN A 240 -120.85 -62.04 104.80
CA ASN A 240 -121.47 -63.31 105.20
C ASN A 240 -120.82 -63.83 106.48
#